data_AF-A0A1E1LE52-F1
#
_entry.id   AF-A0A1E1LE52-F1
#
_cell.length_a   1.000
_cell.length_b   1.000
_cell.length_c   1.000
_cell.angle_alpha   90.00
_cell.angle_beta   90.00
_cell.angle_gamma   90.00
#
_symmetry.space_group_name_H-M   'P 1'
#
loop_
_entity.id
_entity.type
_entity.pdbx_description
1 polymer ?
#
loop_
_entity_poly.entity_id
_entity_poly.type
_entity_poly.pdbx_seq_one_letter_code
_entity_poly.pdbx_strand_id
1 'polypeptide(L)'
;MGYIFMQWDDLWPELMKGPLDPETDPADSTKVLRVPRDVVAENKPGTYQVLEHLETSGFSATGGPQIRFKDFRVPGANLLEAARTAALVGAIATGIMAVAFEAALTFAKSDARGGSQALLARQSVSDLWMNVETQTDAARAMSW
;
A
#
# COMPACT_ATOMS: atom_id res chain seq x y z
N MET A 1 -19.72 -24.00 -3.34
CA MET A 1 -18.54 -24.37 -2.54
C MET A 1 -17.70 -25.33 -3.39
N GLY A 2 -16.83 -24.80 -4.24
CA GLY A 2 -16.10 -25.59 -5.23
C GLY A 2 -14.60 -25.49 -4.96
N TYR A 3 -14.02 -26.56 -4.41
CA TYR A 3 -12.58 -26.68 -4.21
C TYR A 3 -11.89 -26.79 -5.58
N ILE A 4 -10.86 -25.98 -5.80
CA ILE A 4 -10.04 -26.01 -7.01
C ILE A 4 -9.00 -27.11 -6.81
N PHE A 5 -9.22 -28.26 -7.46
CA PHE A 5 -8.19 -29.27 -7.68
C PHE A 5 -7.28 -28.80 -8.82
N MET A 6 -5.99 -28.88 -8.57
CA MET A 6 -4.92 -28.38 -9.42
C MET A 6 -3.97 -29.59 -9.60
N GLN A 7 -3.72 -30.04 -10.84
CA GLN A 7 -2.81 -31.17 -11.17
C GLN A 7 -1.46 -30.63 -11.74
N TRP A 8 -0.32 -30.95 -11.08
CA TRP A 8 0.98 -30.27 -11.28
C TRP A 8 2.16 -31.24 -11.09
N ASP A 9 3.01 -31.38 -12.12
CA ASP A 9 4.13 -32.34 -12.14
C ASP A 9 5.53 -31.67 -12.07
N ASP A 10 6.44 -32.43 -11.45
CA ASP A 10 7.91 -32.50 -11.57
C ASP A 10 8.87 -31.66 -10.69
N LEU A 11 8.44 -30.65 -9.91
CA LEU A 11 9.36 -29.92 -9.00
C LEU A 11 8.82 -29.64 -7.58
N TRP A 12 7.71 -30.28 -7.20
CA TRP A 12 6.92 -29.86 -6.03
C TRP A 12 7.11 -30.59 -4.67
N PRO A 13 7.73 -31.79 -4.54
CA PRO A 13 7.62 -32.54 -3.28
C PRO A 13 8.28 -31.86 -2.07
N GLU A 14 9.21 -30.92 -2.28
CA GLU A 14 9.84 -30.19 -1.17
C GLU A 14 9.10 -28.90 -0.77
N LEU A 15 8.33 -28.29 -1.68
CA LEU A 15 7.82 -26.94 -1.46
C LEU A 15 6.42 -26.86 -0.85
N MET A 16 5.56 -27.86 -1.01
CA MET A 16 4.29 -27.93 -0.27
C MET A 16 3.85 -29.38 -0.01
N LYS A 17 3.96 -29.81 1.25
CA LYS A 17 3.26 -31.00 1.74
C LYS A 17 1.77 -30.69 1.88
N GLY A 18 0.92 -31.32 1.07
CA GLY A 18 -0.52 -31.51 1.36
C GLY A 18 -1.36 -30.23 1.53
N PRO A 19 -2.64 -30.36 1.96
CA PRO A 19 -3.36 -29.24 2.54
C PRO A 19 -2.48 -28.62 3.64
N LEU A 20 -2.43 -27.29 3.72
CA LEU A 20 -1.69 -26.57 4.75
C LEU A 20 -2.00 -27.23 6.10
N ASP A 21 -0.99 -27.86 6.69
CA ASP A 21 -1.11 -28.51 7.98
C ASP A 21 -1.53 -27.42 8.98
N PRO A 22 -2.72 -27.52 9.61
CA PRO A 22 -3.22 -26.50 10.51
C PRO A 22 -2.30 -26.27 11.73
N GLU A 23 -1.38 -27.20 12.00
CA GLU A 23 -0.39 -27.11 13.06
C GLU A 23 0.92 -26.40 12.63
N THR A 24 1.09 -26.09 11.34
CA THR A 24 2.26 -25.34 10.84
C THR A 24 2.03 -23.84 10.99
N ASP A 25 3.06 -23.11 11.45
CA ASP A 25 3.00 -21.64 11.52
C ASP A 25 2.73 -21.08 10.11
N PRO A 26 1.66 -20.27 9.92
CA PRO A 26 1.38 -19.63 8.64
C PRO A 26 2.55 -18.81 8.07
N ALA A 27 3.45 -18.30 8.92
CA ALA A 27 4.66 -17.60 8.50
C ALA A 27 5.60 -18.50 7.69
N ASP A 28 5.75 -19.78 8.07
CA ASP A 28 6.66 -20.73 7.43
C ASP A 28 6.17 -21.19 6.04
N SER A 29 4.85 -21.09 5.85
CA SER A 29 4.16 -21.44 4.60
C SER A 29 4.07 -20.28 3.61
N THR A 30 4.46 -19.06 4.01
CA THR A 30 4.38 -17.88 3.15
C THR A 30 5.54 -17.86 2.16
N LYS A 31 5.23 -17.75 0.86
CA LYS A 31 6.21 -17.64 -0.23
C LYS A 31 5.89 -16.40 -1.08
N VAL A 32 6.91 -15.69 -1.55
CA VAL A 32 6.75 -14.51 -2.43
C VAL A 32 7.25 -14.87 -3.82
N LEU A 33 6.40 -14.69 -4.83
CA LEU A 33 6.72 -15.00 -6.23
C LEU A 33 6.77 -13.73 -7.06
N ARG A 34 7.84 -13.55 -7.83
CA ARG A 34 7.94 -12.50 -8.84
C ARG A 34 7.17 -12.91 -10.10
N VAL A 35 6.21 -12.08 -10.51
CA VAL A 35 5.41 -12.31 -11.72
C VAL A 35 5.61 -11.16 -12.71
N PRO A 36 6.62 -11.25 -13.60
CA PRO A 36 6.84 -10.27 -14.66
C PRO A 36 5.89 -10.49 -15.86
N ARG A 37 5.81 -9.49 -16.76
CA ARG A 37 4.83 -9.47 -17.87
C ARG A 37 5.06 -10.56 -18.91
N ASP A 38 6.31 -10.94 -19.15
CA ASP A 38 6.73 -12.08 -19.97
C ASP A 38 6.17 -13.41 -19.42
N VAL A 39 6.29 -13.66 -18.12
CA VAL A 39 5.69 -14.85 -17.48
C VAL A 39 4.17 -14.86 -17.63
N VAL A 40 3.52 -13.70 -17.58
CA VAL A 40 2.07 -13.62 -17.86
C VAL A 40 1.76 -13.99 -19.31
N ALA A 41 2.58 -13.56 -20.27
CA ALA A 41 2.40 -13.84 -21.69
C ALA A 41 2.67 -15.29 -22.09
N GLU A 42 3.56 -15.98 -21.38
CA GLU A 42 3.86 -17.41 -21.56
C GLU A 42 2.70 -18.31 -21.10
N ASN A 43 1.84 -17.81 -20.22
CA ASN A 43 0.70 -18.54 -19.73
C ASN A 43 -0.50 -18.48 -20.70
N LYS A 44 -1.38 -19.47 -20.62
CA LYS A 44 -2.58 -19.53 -21.48
C LYS A 44 -3.48 -18.31 -21.22
N PRO A 45 -4.12 -17.73 -22.26
CA PRO A 45 -5.10 -16.66 -22.07
C PRO A 45 -6.18 -17.05 -21.05
N GLY A 46 -6.54 -16.11 -20.17
CA GLY A 46 -7.54 -16.33 -19.13
C GLY A 46 -7.03 -16.94 -17.82
N THR A 47 -5.74 -17.31 -17.72
CA THR A 47 -5.11 -17.74 -16.45
C THR A 47 -4.76 -16.56 -15.54
N TYR A 48 -4.56 -15.37 -16.11
CA TYR A 48 -4.43 -14.09 -15.43
C TYR A 48 -5.57 -13.17 -15.89
N GLN A 49 -6.36 -12.65 -14.96
CA GLN A 49 -7.49 -11.78 -15.28
C GLN A 49 -7.55 -10.60 -14.31
N VAL A 50 -7.64 -9.39 -14.86
CA VAL A 50 -8.07 -8.20 -14.11
C VAL A 50 -9.59 -8.23 -14.09
N LEU A 51 -10.18 -8.36 -12.89
CA LEU A 51 -11.63 -8.46 -12.72
C LEU A 51 -12.28 -7.09 -12.67
N GLU A 52 -11.70 -6.18 -11.89
CA GLU A 52 -12.20 -4.83 -11.70
C GLU A 52 -11.06 -3.88 -11.32
N HIS A 53 -11.24 -2.61 -11.67
CA HIS A 53 -10.45 -1.51 -11.15
C HIS A 53 -11.25 -0.81 -10.06
N LEU A 54 -10.66 -0.70 -8.88
CA LEU A 54 -11.32 -0.11 -7.73
C LEU A 54 -11.13 1.41 -7.76
N GLU A 55 -12.25 2.13 -7.70
CA GLU A 55 -12.24 3.58 -7.50
C GLU A 55 -12.04 3.89 -6.02
N THR A 56 -11.08 4.75 -5.72
CA THR A 56 -10.72 5.15 -4.36
C THR A 56 -10.93 6.65 -4.16
N SER A 57 -11.26 7.06 -2.93
CA SER A 57 -11.52 8.47 -2.59
C SER A 57 -10.30 9.39 -2.70
N GLY A 58 -9.11 8.81 -2.63
CA GLY A 58 -7.82 9.46 -2.88
C GLY A 58 -6.92 8.53 -3.69
N PHE A 59 -5.76 9.02 -4.13
CA PHE A 59 -4.85 8.26 -5.00
C PHE A 59 -5.53 7.70 -6.27
N SER A 60 -6.51 8.42 -6.82
CA SER A 60 -7.33 7.95 -7.97
C SER A 60 -6.53 7.66 -9.24
N ALA A 61 -5.32 8.19 -9.37
CA ALA A 61 -4.40 7.88 -10.46
C ALA A 61 -3.63 6.55 -10.28
N THR A 62 -3.78 5.86 -9.13
CA THR A 62 -3.09 4.59 -8.87
C THR A 62 -3.90 3.39 -9.36
N GLY A 63 -3.22 2.42 -9.97
CA GLY A 63 -3.84 1.19 -10.46
C GLY A 63 -3.79 0.10 -9.40
N GLY A 64 -4.84 -0.03 -8.59
CA GLY A 64 -5.03 -1.12 -7.62
C GLY A 64 -6.14 -2.10 -8.03
N PRO A 65 -5.99 -2.87 -9.12
CA PRO A 65 -7.05 -3.77 -9.59
C PRO A 65 -7.23 -5.00 -8.71
N GLN A 66 -8.43 -5.56 -8.73
CA GLN A 66 -8.67 -6.92 -8.28
C GLN A 66 -8.19 -7.89 -9.38
N ILE A 67 -7.22 -8.74 -9.05
CA ILE A 67 -6.63 -9.70 -9.99
C ILE A 67 -6.95 -11.13 -9.56
N ARG A 68 -7.33 -11.97 -10.53
CA ARG A 68 -7.49 -13.42 -10.36
C ARG A 68 -6.42 -14.17 -11.13
N PHE A 69 -5.78 -15.11 -10.43
CA PHE A 69 -4.92 -16.14 -11.01
C PHE A 69 -5.67 -17.47 -10.98
N LYS A 70 -5.71 -18.18 -12.11
CA LYS A 70 -6.30 -19.52 -12.23
C LYS A 70 -5.39 -20.37 -13.10
N ASP A 71 -4.89 -21.48 -12.56
CA ASP A 71 -3.98 -22.38 -13.27
C ASP A 71 -2.74 -21.67 -13.85
N PHE A 72 -2.30 -20.59 -13.18
CA PHE A 72 -1.17 -19.75 -13.58
C PHE A 72 0.15 -20.37 -13.13
N ARG A 73 1.11 -20.51 -14.05
CA ARG A 73 2.40 -21.17 -13.84
C ARG A 73 3.50 -20.12 -13.71
N VAL A 74 4.34 -20.26 -12.68
CA VAL A 74 5.49 -19.38 -12.43
C VAL A 74 6.75 -20.24 -12.30
N PRO A 75 7.86 -19.89 -12.97
CA PRO A 75 9.13 -20.60 -12.79
C PRO A 75 9.63 -20.53 -11.34
N GLY A 76 10.17 -21.64 -10.82
CA GLY A 76 10.67 -21.69 -9.43
C GLY A 76 11.82 -20.71 -9.13
N ALA A 77 12.57 -20.31 -10.16
CA ALA A 77 13.63 -19.30 -10.07
C ALA A 77 13.11 -17.89 -9.67
N ASN A 78 11.79 -17.66 -9.70
CA ASN A 78 11.18 -16.38 -9.34
C ASN A 78 10.76 -16.28 -7.86
N LEU A 79 11.16 -17.24 -7.02
CA LEU A 79 10.96 -17.17 -5.58
C LEU A 79 11.84 -16.06 -4.97
N LEU A 80 11.22 -15.16 -4.21
CA LEU A 80 11.88 -14.03 -3.56
C LEU A 80 11.63 -14.03 -2.05
N GLU A 81 12.44 -13.25 -1.35
CA GLU A 81 12.17 -12.82 0.02
C GLU A 81 11.22 -11.61 0.05
N ALA A 82 10.55 -11.40 1.18
CA ALA A 82 9.55 -10.34 1.32
C ALA A 82 10.17 -8.92 1.29
N ALA A 83 9.57 -8.03 0.51
CA ALA A 83 9.95 -6.62 0.46
C ALA A 83 9.38 -5.85 1.67
N ARG A 84 10.14 -4.87 2.19
CA ARG A 84 9.73 -4.00 3.30
C ARG A 84 9.48 -2.57 2.78
N THR A 85 8.27 -2.04 2.98
CA THR A 85 7.84 -0.72 2.46
C THR A 85 7.38 0.28 3.53
N ALA A 86 7.28 -0.13 4.79
CA ALA A 86 6.64 0.66 5.86
C ALA A 86 7.26 2.05 6.06
N ALA A 87 8.60 2.17 6.00
CA ALA A 87 9.28 3.45 6.17
C ALA A 87 8.91 4.48 5.07
N LEU A 88 8.68 4.01 3.84
CA LEU A 88 8.32 4.89 2.73
C LEU A 88 6.92 5.48 2.90
N VAL A 89 5.98 4.71 3.48
CA VAL A 89 4.63 5.20 3.75
C VAL A 89 4.64 6.34 4.76
N GLY A 90 5.45 6.22 5.83
CA GLY A 90 5.64 7.31 6.81
C GLY A 90 6.20 8.58 6.16
N ALA A 91 7.15 8.43 5.24
CA ALA A 91 7.72 9.56 4.53
C ALA A 91 6.69 10.28 3.62
N ILE A 92 5.89 9.53 2.86
CA ILE A 92 4.82 10.09 2.01
C ILE A 92 3.77 10.81 2.87
N ALA A 93 3.35 10.22 3.98
CA ALA A 93 2.40 10.83 4.90
C ALA A 93 2.92 12.16 5.46
N THR A 94 4.20 12.20 5.87
CA THR A 94 4.86 13.43 6.35
C THR A 94 4.87 14.51 5.27
N GLY A 95 5.12 14.16 4.02
CA GLY A 95 5.07 15.11 2.90
C GLY A 95 3.68 15.73 2.72
N ILE A 96 2.62 14.93 2.83
CA ILE A 96 1.23 15.43 2.76
C ILE A 96 0.94 16.38 3.93
N MET A 97 1.37 16.04 5.14
CA MET A 97 1.20 16.91 6.33
C MET A 97 1.88 18.27 6.14
N ALA A 98 3.10 18.29 5.60
CA ALA A 98 3.84 19.53 5.34
C ALA A 98 3.12 20.44 4.34
N VAL A 99 2.65 19.89 3.22
CA VAL A 99 1.92 20.68 2.21
C VAL A 99 0.59 21.20 2.76
N ALA A 100 -0.13 20.37 3.52
CA ALA A 100 -1.37 20.79 4.18
C ALA A 100 -1.13 21.89 5.21
N PHE A 101 -0.04 21.79 5.98
CA PHE A 101 0.41 22.80 6.94
C PHE A 101 0.64 24.15 6.24
N GLU A 102 1.46 24.17 5.19
CA GLU A 102 1.79 25.40 4.46
C GLU A 102 0.56 26.06 3.81
N ALA A 103 -0.32 25.26 3.20
CA ALA A 103 -1.53 25.75 2.56
C ALA A 103 -2.46 26.45 3.58
N ALA A 104 -2.70 25.80 4.72
CA ALA A 104 -3.54 26.38 5.76
C ALA A 104 -2.84 27.55 6.48
N LEU A 105 -1.50 27.56 6.61
CA LEU A 105 -0.78 28.66 7.24
C LEU A 105 -0.88 29.91 6.36
N THR A 106 -0.74 29.74 5.05
CA THR A 106 -0.95 30.79 4.06
C THR A 106 -2.36 31.37 4.21
N PHE A 107 -3.38 30.51 4.25
CA PHE A 107 -4.77 30.93 4.47
C PHE A 107 -4.97 31.69 5.80
N ALA A 108 -4.42 31.18 6.90
CA ALA A 108 -4.58 31.76 8.23
C ALA A 108 -3.91 33.14 8.37
N LYS A 109 -2.84 33.39 7.61
CA LYS A 109 -2.17 34.70 7.54
C LYS A 109 -2.92 35.70 6.66
N SER A 110 -3.58 35.24 5.59
CA SER A 110 -4.21 36.12 4.60
C SER A 110 -5.69 36.41 4.85
N ASP A 111 -6.41 35.56 5.59
CA ASP A 111 -7.85 35.67 5.79
C ASP A 111 -8.21 36.01 7.25
N ALA A 112 -9.10 36.99 7.43
CA ALA A 112 -9.65 37.40 8.72
C ALA A 112 -11.05 36.83 8.98
N ARG A 113 -11.68 36.18 8.00
CA ARG A 113 -13.05 35.63 8.04
C ARG A 113 -14.09 36.64 8.52
N GLY A 114 -13.99 37.88 8.01
CA GLY A 114 -14.86 38.99 8.39
C GLY A 114 -14.55 39.61 9.76
N GLY A 115 -13.44 39.23 10.41
CA GLY A 115 -12.95 39.86 11.63
C GLY A 115 -12.00 41.02 11.37
N SER A 116 -11.54 41.66 12.45
CA SER A 116 -10.60 42.80 12.43
C SER A 116 -9.13 42.40 12.25
N GLN A 117 -8.80 41.12 12.42
CA GLN A 117 -7.44 40.60 12.34
C GLN A 117 -7.41 39.23 11.66
N ALA A 118 -6.25 38.88 11.11
CA ALA A 118 -5.99 37.57 10.52
C ALA A 118 -6.32 36.43 11.51
N LEU A 119 -6.77 35.29 10.97
CA LEU A 119 -7.12 34.12 11.78
C LEU A 119 -5.98 33.69 12.70
N LEU A 120 -4.73 33.74 12.23
CA LEU A 120 -3.56 33.33 13.00
C LEU A 120 -3.39 34.12 14.30
N ALA A 121 -3.79 35.40 14.33
CA ALA A 121 -3.69 36.23 15.54
C ALA A 121 -4.69 35.81 16.65
N ARG A 122 -5.60 34.88 16.37
CA ARG A 122 -6.53 34.32 17.36
C ARG A 122 -5.86 33.15 18.07
N GLN A 123 -5.81 33.20 19.39
CA GLN A 123 -5.15 32.18 20.20
C GLN A 123 -5.65 30.75 19.89
N SER A 124 -6.96 30.55 19.79
CA SER A 124 -7.54 29.23 19.48
C SER A 124 -7.09 28.66 18.13
N VAL A 125 -6.82 29.52 17.14
CA VAL A 125 -6.29 29.09 15.84
C VAL A 125 -4.79 28.81 15.96
N SER A 126 -4.04 29.64 16.69
CA SER A 126 -2.62 29.43 16.96
C SER A 126 -2.34 28.12 17.72
N ASP A 127 -3.17 27.79 18.71
CA ASP A 127 -3.02 26.56 19.51
C ASP A 127 -3.23 25.30 18.65
N LEU A 128 -4.28 25.30 17.81
CA LEU A 128 -4.49 24.25 16.81
C LEU A 128 -3.30 24.17 15.85
N TRP A 129 -2.72 25.32 15.51
CA TRP A 129 -1.57 25.35 14.62
C TRP A 129 -0.34 24.69 15.22
N MET A 130 0.01 25.07 16.44
CA MET A 130 1.16 24.51 17.17
C MET A 130 1.07 22.99 17.26
N ASN A 131 -0.14 22.44 17.44
CA ASN A 131 -0.38 21.00 17.48
C ASN A 131 -0.09 20.29 16.16
N VAL A 132 -0.45 20.88 15.02
CA VAL A 132 -0.21 20.28 13.70
C VAL A 132 1.27 20.38 13.32
N GLU A 133 1.92 21.51 13.62
CA GLU A 133 3.36 21.69 13.43
C GLU A 133 4.15 20.64 14.20
N THR A 134 3.88 20.52 15.51
CA THR A 134 4.56 19.56 16.40
C THR A 134 4.39 18.12 15.90
N GLN A 135 3.19 17.74 15.44
CA GLN A 135 2.95 16.41 14.89
C GLN A 135 3.70 16.18 13.57
N THR A 136 3.77 17.19 12.71
CA THR A 136 4.47 17.11 11.43
C THR A 136 5.98 16.96 11.64
N ASP A 137 6.55 17.74 12.56
CA ASP A 137 7.97 17.64 12.91
C ASP A 137 8.32 16.31 13.57
N ALA A 138 7.46 15.81 14.47
CA ALA A 138 7.62 14.49 15.06
C ALA A 138 7.57 13.38 14.00
N ALA A 139 6.60 13.44 13.07
CA ALA A 139 6.48 12.48 11.98
C ALA A 139 7.71 12.49 11.06
N ARG A 140 8.25 13.67 10.76
CA ARG A 140 9.49 13.83 9.99
C ARG A 140 10.67 13.19 10.72
N ALA A 141 10.88 13.54 11.98
CA ALA A 141 12.00 13.03 12.78
C ALA A 141 11.95 11.51 13.00
N MET A 142 10.76 10.91 13.03
CA MET A 142 10.61 9.45 13.08
C MET A 142 10.86 8.77 11.72
N SER A 143 10.64 9.49 10.62
CA SER A 143 10.74 8.92 9.28
C SER A 143 12.16 8.97 8.71
N TRP A 144 12.94 10.03 9.00
CA TRP A 144 14.36 10.15 8.63
C TRP A 144 15.14 11.21 9.43
#